data_AF-A0A6C0K8X0-F1
#
_entry.id   AF-A0A6C0K8X0-F1
#
_cell.length_a   1.000
_cell.length_b   1.000
_cell.length_c   1.000
_cell.angle_alpha   90.00
_cell.angle_beta   90.00
_cell.angle_gamma   90.00
#
_symmetry.space_group_name_H-M   'P 1'
#
loop_
_entity.id
_entity.type
_entity.pdbx_description
1 polymer ?
#
loop_
_entity_poly.entity_id
_entity_poly.type
_entity_poly.pdbx_seq_one_letter_code
_entity_poly.pdbx_strand_id
1 'polypeptide(L)'
;MDSTDGLTVGGAHRAVGSRAQVMHGTAHHTKGGLTKKHLKYNKYGKIVSARKSAAAKSKGTLKKWEKKTGHRWTIKNGKPVKVKHGKAKKGKKGGADEEEEVVA
;
A
#
# COMPACT_ATOMS: atom_id res chain seq x y z
N MET A 1 28.86 10.62 -16.97
CA MET A 1 27.83 10.77 -18.00
C MET A 1 27.72 9.43 -18.71
N ASP A 2 27.26 8.42 -17.98
CA ASP A 2 26.91 7.11 -18.53
C ASP A 2 25.45 7.14 -18.98
N SER A 3 25.23 6.58 -20.15
CA SER A 3 24.11 6.89 -21.04
C SER A 3 22.76 6.40 -20.51
N THR A 4 21.99 7.32 -19.95
CA THR A 4 20.52 7.26 -20.02
C THR A 4 20.07 7.84 -21.36
N ASP A 5 18.86 7.47 -21.79
CA ASP A 5 18.15 8.01 -22.96
C ASP A 5 18.39 7.28 -24.29
N GLY A 6 17.56 6.27 -24.54
CA GLY A 6 17.44 5.70 -25.88
C GLY A 6 16.68 4.40 -25.98
N LEU A 7 15.44 4.31 -25.49
CA LEU A 7 14.53 3.24 -25.94
C LEU A 7 13.07 3.71 -26.02
N THR A 8 12.84 4.69 -26.89
CA THR A 8 11.57 4.88 -27.60
C THR A 8 11.44 3.73 -28.61
N VAL A 9 11.00 2.56 -28.17
CA VAL A 9 10.58 1.48 -29.09
C VAL A 9 9.08 1.59 -29.28
N GLY A 10 8.67 1.86 -30.51
CA GLY A 10 7.29 2.12 -30.89
C GLY A 10 6.27 1.15 -30.28
N GLY A 11 5.22 1.74 -29.71
CA GLY A 11 3.82 1.39 -30.01
C GLY A 11 3.29 -0.02 -29.74
N ALA A 12 4.03 -0.93 -29.10
CA ALA A 12 3.50 -2.24 -28.73
C ALA A 12 3.34 -2.34 -27.21
N HIS A 13 2.12 -2.07 -26.71
CA HIS A 13 1.76 -2.41 -25.34
C HIS A 13 1.93 -3.91 -25.14
N ARG A 14 2.94 -4.31 -24.36
CA ARG A 14 3.15 -5.74 -24.09
C ARG A 14 1.98 -6.27 -23.29
N ALA A 15 1.43 -7.42 -23.68
CA ALA A 15 0.33 -8.03 -22.93
C ALA A 15 0.76 -8.31 -21.48
N VAL A 16 1.93 -8.94 -21.30
CA VAL A 16 2.49 -9.32 -20.00
C VAL A 16 3.72 -8.47 -19.67
N GLY A 17 3.80 -7.94 -18.45
CA GLY A 17 4.96 -7.19 -17.98
C GLY A 17 5.21 -7.30 -16.48
N SER A 18 6.22 -6.56 -16.00
CA SER A 18 6.47 -6.37 -14.58
C SER A 18 5.41 -5.47 -13.94
N ARG A 19 5.33 -5.48 -12.61
CA ARG A 19 4.41 -4.59 -11.86
C ARG A 19 4.65 -3.12 -12.16
N ALA A 20 5.92 -2.71 -12.29
CA ALA A 20 6.27 -1.35 -12.65
C ALA A 20 5.77 -1.00 -14.05
N GLN A 21 6.03 -1.86 -15.04
CA GLN A 21 5.57 -1.69 -16.42
C GLN A 21 4.05 -1.53 -16.53
N VAL A 22 3.29 -2.31 -15.75
CA VAL A 22 1.82 -2.19 -15.68
C VAL A 22 1.38 -0.86 -15.05
N MET A 23 2.08 -0.38 -14.02
CA MET A 23 1.75 0.92 -13.42
C MET A 23 2.09 2.10 -14.34
N HIS A 24 3.18 2.00 -15.11
CA HIS A 24 3.60 3.00 -16.09
C HIS A 24 2.86 2.90 -17.44
N GLY A 25 1.97 1.92 -17.64
CA GLY A 25 1.15 1.79 -18.86
C GLY A 25 1.83 1.09 -20.04
N THR A 26 3.09 0.68 -19.89
CA THR A 26 3.84 -0.06 -20.92
C THR A 26 3.40 -1.52 -21.09
N ALA A 27 2.63 -2.07 -20.13
CA ALA A 27 2.08 -3.42 -20.19
C ALA A 27 0.64 -3.51 -19.66
N HIS A 28 -0.17 -4.44 -20.19
CA HIS A 28 -1.57 -4.60 -19.80
C HIS A 28 -1.74 -5.26 -18.42
N HIS A 29 -1.02 -6.37 -18.18
CA HIS A 29 -1.11 -7.12 -16.93
C HIS A 29 0.22 -7.77 -16.54
N THR A 30 0.33 -8.19 -15.28
CA THR A 30 1.48 -8.96 -14.82
C THR A 30 1.37 -10.42 -15.24
N LYS A 31 2.48 -11.19 -15.15
CA LYS A 31 2.48 -12.66 -15.35
C LYS A 31 1.40 -13.40 -14.55
N GLY A 32 0.93 -12.84 -13.43
CA GLY A 32 -0.14 -13.39 -12.59
C GLY A 32 -1.52 -12.77 -12.83
N GLY A 33 -1.78 -12.15 -13.98
CA GLY A 33 -3.11 -11.60 -14.31
C GLY A 33 -3.49 -10.31 -13.58
N LEU A 34 -2.57 -9.71 -12.81
CA LEU A 34 -2.85 -8.44 -12.12
C LEU A 34 -2.78 -7.27 -13.10
N THR A 35 -3.89 -6.57 -13.30
CA THR A 35 -3.98 -5.29 -14.01
C THR A 35 -3.68 -4.13 -13.07
N LYS A 36 -3.57 -2.91 -13.63
CA LYS A 36 -3.28 -1.69 -12.86
C LYS A 36 -4.29 -1.46 -11.71
N LYS A 37 -5.58 -1.77 -11.91
CA LYS A 37 -6.64 -1.68 -10.88
C LYS A 37 -6.39 -2.59 -9.67
N HIS A 38 -5.65 -3.69 -9.85
CA HIS A 38 -5.34 -4.66 -8.80
C HIS A 38 -4.03 -4.35 -8.06
N LEU A 39 -3.28 -3.33 -8.50
CA LEU A 39 -2.01 -2.92 -7.92
C LEU A 39 -2.15 -1.58 -7.22
N LYS A 40 -1.32 -1.35 -6.20
CA LYS A 40 -1.21 -0.08 -5.51
C LYS A 40 0.18 0.12 -4.94
N TYR A 41 0.56 1.38 -4.75
CA TYR A 41 1.74 1.71 -3.96
C TYR A 41 1.44 1.54 -2.47
N ASN A 42 2.39 0.95 -1.75
CA ASN A 42 2.40 1.03 -0.29
C ASN A 42 3.11 2.30 0.17
N LYS A 43 3.07 2.59 1.48
CA LYS A 43 3.77 3.73 2.09
C LYS A 43 5.29 3.77 1.90
N TYR A 44 5.88 2.67 1.41
CA TYR A 44 7.32 2.54 1.15
C TYR A 44 7.63 2.58 -0.35
N GLY A 45 6.68 3.01 -1.19
CA GLY A 45 6.84 3.11 -2.64
C GLY A 45 6.85 1.76 -3.38
N LYS A 46 6.63 0.63 -2.71
CA LYS A 46 6.60 -0.68 -3.35
C LYS A 46 5.21 -0.97 -3.95
N ILE A 47 5.20 -1.53 -5.15
CA ILE A 47 3.97 -1.94 -5.84
C ILE A 47 3.52 -3.30 -5.30
N VAL A 48 2.36 -3.32 -4.65
CA VAL A 48 1.76 -4.52 -4.04
C VAL A 48 0.37 -4.78 -4.60
N SER A 49 -0.12 -6.01 -4.48
CA SER A 49 -1.51 -6.28 -4.84
C SER A 49 -2.48 -5.76 -3.79
N ALA A 50 -3.54 -5.09 -4.24
CA ALA A 50 -4.56 -4.51 -3.39
C ALA A 50 -5.24 -5.59 -2.53
N ARG A 51 -5.63 -6.72 -3.14
CA ARG A 51 -6.27 -7.86 -2.47
C ARG A 51 -5.41 -8.45 -1.36
N LYS A 52 -4.11 -8.67 -1.61
CA LYS A 52 -3.20 -9.25 -0.59
C LYS A 52 -2.98 -8.29 0.57
N SER A 53 -2.87 -6.99 0.28
CA SER A 53 -2.77 -5.95 1.31
C SER A 53 -4.03 -5.89 2.18
N ALA A 54 -5.23 -5.98 1.58
CA ALA A 54 -6.49 -6.01 2.32
C ALA A 54 -6.61 -7.27 3.19
N ALA A 55 -6.33 -8.44 2.61
CA ALA A 55 -6.35 -9.72 3.33
C ALA A 55 -5.37 -9.75 4.51
N ALA A 56 -4.19 -9.14 4.37
CA ALA A 56 -3.23 -9.04 5.47
C ALA A 56 -3.77 -8.21 6.65
N LYS A 57 -4.55 -7.15 6.37
CA LYS A 57 -5.18 -6.33 7.41
C LYS A 57 -6.35 -7.04 8.10
N SER A 58 -7.15 -7.81 7.35
CA SER A 58 -8.32 -8.51 7.89
C SER A 58 -7.96 -9.74 8.73
N LYS A 59 -6.89 -10.47 8.37
CA LYS A 59 -6.44 -11.67 9.12
C LYS A 59 -6.12 -11.40 10.58
N GLY A 60 -5.82 -10.15 10.95
CA GLY A 60 -5.67 -9.73 12.35
C GLY A 60 -4.64 -10.56 13.13
N THR A 61 -3.61 -11.10 12.47
CA THR A 61 -2.61 -11.98 13.10
C THR A 61 -1.93 -11.31 14.29
N LEU A 62 -1.63 -10.02 14.17
CA LEU A 62 -1.11 -9.21 15.28
C LEU A 62 -2.14 -9.13 16.42
N LYS A 63 -3.40 -8.76 16.14
CA LYS A 63 -4.47 -8.68 17.16
C LYS A 63 -4.68 -10.01 17.88
N LYS A 64 -4.64 -11.13 17.15
CA LYS A 64 -4.76 -12.48 17.72
C LYS A 64 -3.59 -12.76 18.67
N TRP A 65 -2.38 -12.38 18.29
CA TRP A 65 -1.18 -12.58 19.11
C TRP A 65 -1.15 -11.64 20.33
N GLU A 66 -1.60 -10.40 20.20
CA GLU A 66 -1.78 -9.44 21.30
C GLU A 66 -2.78 -9.96 22.34
N LYS A 67 -3.91 -10.55 21.91
CA LYS A 67 -4.87 -11.20 22.81
C LYS A 67 -4.25 -12.37 23.57
N LYS A 68 -3.44 -13.20 22.89
CA LYS A 68 -2.78 -14.37 23.52
C LYS A 68 -1.72 -13.97 24.54
N THR A 69 -0.92 -12.95 24.23
CA THR A 69 0.20 -12.52 25.09
C THR A 69 -0.20 -11.49 26.14
N GLY A 70 -1.39 -10.89 26.03
CA GLY A 70 -1.86 -9.81 26.92
C GLY A 70 -1.10 -8.49 26.75
N HIS A 71 -0.18 -8.40 25.78
CA HIS A 71 0.67 -7.24 25.56
C HIS A 71 0.43 -6.69 24.15
N ARG A 72 0.30 -5.37 24.03
CA ARG A 72 0.31 -4.68 22.73
C ARG A 72 1.75 -4.49 22.28
N TRP A 73 2.05 -4.86 21.05
CA TRP A 73 3.39 -4.73 20.49
C TRP A 73 3.38 -3.83 19.26
N THR A 74 4.43 -3.04 19.09
CA THR A 74 4.63 -2.23 17.90
C THR A 74 6.07 -2.32 17.43
N ILE A 75 6.32 -1.96 16.17
CA ILE A 75 7.68 -1.87 15.64
C ILE A 75 8.05 -0.39 15.66
N LYS A 76 9.06 -0.03 16.45
CA LYS A 76 9.70 1.30 16.42
C LYS A 76 11.15 1.10 15.96
N ASN A 77 11.59 1.86 14.97
CA ASN A 77 12.96 1.82 14.46
C ASN A 77 13.44 0.38 14.12
N GLY A 78 12.57 -0.42 13.51
CA GLY A 78 12.87 -1.81 13.12
C GLY A 78 12.90 -2.83 14.27
N LYS A 79 12.74 -2.42 15.53
CA LYS A 79 12.78 -3.31 16.69
C LYS A 79 11.37 -3.51 17.29
N PRO A 80 11.02 -4.73 17.71
CA PRO A 80 9.76 -5.00 18.41
C PRO A 80 9.82 -4.39 19.81
N VAL A 81 8.85 -3.55 20.16
CA VAL A 81 8.73 -2.93 21.49
C VAL A 81 7.33 -3.13 22.05
N LYS A 82 7.25 -3.44 23.36
CA LYS A 82 5.99 -3.48 24.10
C LYS A 82 5.44 -2.07 24.28
N VAL A 83 4.18 -1.86 23.96
CA VAL A 83 3.49 -0.60 24.24
C VAL A 83 2.95 -0.65 25.67
N LYS A 84 3.46 0.20 26.56
CA LYS A 84 2.86 0.38 27.89
C LYS A 84 1.51 1.09 27.73
N HIS A 85 0.48 0.63 28.44
CA HIS A 85 -0.79 1.35 28.57
C HIS A 85 -0.56 2.62 29.40
N GLY A 86 -0.11 3.71 28.77
CA GLY A 86 -0.18 5.05 29.34
C GLY A 86 -1.60 5.58 29.21
N LYS A 87 -2.11 6.24 30.26
CA LYS A 87 -3.44 6.88 30.23
C LYS A 87 -3.62 7.69 28.95
N ALA A 88 -4.78 7.52 28.30
CA ALA A 88 -5.15 8.26 27.11
C ALA A 88 -4.96 9.76 27.35
N LYS A 89 -4.06 10.41 26.60
CA LYS A 89 -4.18 11.86 26.41
C LYS A 89 -5.38 12.10 25.50
N LYS A 90 -6.47 12.57 26.11
CA LYS A 90 -7.66 13.12 25.46
C LYS A 90 -7.24 14.33 24.60
N GLY A 91 -7.63 14.33 23.32
CA GLY A 91 -7.43 15.41 22.34
C GLY A 91 -6.97 14.84 21.01
N LYS A 92 -7.63 15.00 19.86
CA LYS A 92 -8.64 15.98 19.42
C LYS A 92 -9.54 15.28 18.39
N LYS A 93 -10.85 15.49 18.53
CA LYS A 93 -11.91 15.09 17.59
C LYS A 93 -12.01 16.16 16.49
N GLY A 94 -12.21 15.72 15.25
CA GLY A 94 -12.58 16.48 14.06
C GLY A 94 -12.23 15.62 12.84
N GLY A 95 -13.15 14.99 12.08
CA GLY A 95 -14.53 15.35 11.73
C GLY A 95 -14.49 16.39 10.62
N ALA A 96 -15.18 16.30 9.49
CA ALA A 96 -16.00 15.27 8.84
C ALA A 96 -15.98 15.61 7.33
N ASP A 97 -16.48 14.70 6.49
CA ASP A 97 -16.83 14.93 5.08
C ASP A 97 -17.59 16.25 4.89
N GLU A 98 -17.18 17.08 3.92
CA GLU A 98 -18.04 18.08 3.28
C GLU A 98 -17.91 17.89 1.76
N GLU A 99 -19.01 17.42 1.18
CA GLU A 99 -19.32 17.47 -0.24
C GLU A 99 -19.62 18.93 -0.58
N GLU A 100 -18.96 19.50 -1.59
CA GLU A 100 -19.38 20.77 -2.19
C GLU A 100 -19.87 20.51 -3.61
N GLU A 101 -21.19 20.48 -3.76
CA GLU A 101 -21.87 20.90 -4.99
C GLU A 101 -22.06 22.42 -4.89
N VAL A 102 -21.42 23.19 -5.78
CA VAL A 102 -21.98 24.43 -6.32
C VAL A 102 -21.47 24.70 -7.75
N VAL A 103 -22.40 24.57 -8.69
CA VAL A 103 -22.76 25.48 -9.81
C VAL A 103 -21.69 26.46 -10.32
N ALA A 104 -21.42 26.40 -11.64
CA ALA A 104 -20.98 27.51 -12.48
C ALA A 104 -21.91 27.64 -13.69
#